data_AF-A0A1J4NV45-F1
#
_entry.id   AF-A0A1J4NV45-F1
#
_cell.length_a   1.000
_cell.length_b   1.000
_cell.length_c   1.000
_cell.angle_alpha   90.00
_cell.angle_beta   90.00
_cell.angle_gamma   90.00
#
_symmetry.space_group_name_H-M   'P 1'
#
loop_
_entity.id
_entity.type
_entity.pdbx_description
1 polymer ?
#
loop_
_entity_poly.entity_id
_entity_poly.type
_entity_poly.pdbx_seq_one_letter_code
_entity_poly.pdbx_strand_id
1 'polypeptide(L)'
;MLGTDDHGDPVWGHVSQRDPDGRGVWLKTGPRGFDEVAADDVALVDLDGRLLEGSGPPPREYPLHTEVLRARGDINSVVHCHPPYSIALAATGAPLYAFSNGAGPFAGGVPRFEEPAGLVETAELGAAVADCLGDARGLFLVGHGIIAVGSSVSTAVTTAILLERACRLQVLAASAGGVDPALHHPGKRYAHAESDGYLLRTWDYLVRRVDSSA
;
A
#
# COMPACT_ATOMS: atom_id res chain seq x y z
N MET A 1 5.04 -5.65 -11.33
CA MET A 1 5.09 -6.20 -9.95
C MET A 1 3.71 -6.25 -9.32
N LEU A 2 3.04 -5.12 -9.06
CA LEU A 2 1.69 -5.14 -8.48
C LEU A 2 0.68 -5.91 -9.35
N GLY A 3 0.69 -5.70 -10.68
CA GLY A 3 -0.16 -6.47 -11.60
C GLY A 3 0.12 -7.97 -11.58
N THR A 4 1.41 -8.36 -11.62
CA THR A 4 1.84 -9.77 -11.60
C THR A 4 1.59 -10.49 -10.27
N ASP A 5 1.38 -9.76 -9.17
CA ASP A 5 1.07 -10.31 -7.85
C ASP A 5 -0.41 -10.11 -7.46
N ASP A 6 -1.31 -9.85 -8.42
CA ASP A 6 -2.77 -9.78 -8.20
C ASP A 6 -3.18 -8.69 -7.18
N HIS A 7 -2.52 -7.52 -7.24
CA HIS A 7 -2.87 -6.38 -6.40
C HIS A 7 -3.82 -5.40 -7.07
N GLY A 8 -3.95 -5.46 -8.40
CA GLY A 8 -4.89 -4.62 -9.14
C GLY A 8 -6.33 -5.11 -8.99
N ASP A 9 -7.26 -4.21 -9.23
CA ASP A 9 -8.64 -4.56 -9.62
C ASP A 9 -8.81 -4.03 -11.05
N PRO A 10 -8.74 -4.91 -12.06
CA PRO A 10 -8.24 -4.60 -13.39
C PRO A 10 -7.34 -3.36 -13.54
N VAL A 11 -7.93 -2.21 -13.88
CA VAL A 11 -7.24 -0.95 -14.19
C VAL A 11 -7.11 -0.02 -12.98
N TRP A 12 -7.74 -0.38 -11.86
CA TRP A 12 -7.81 0.41 -10.64
C TRP A 12 -6.60 0.22 -9.74
N GLY A 13 -6.41 1.18 -8.85
CA GLY A 13 -5.24 1.29 -8.01
C GLY A 13 -4.23 2.27 -8.58
N HIS A 14 -3.48 2.86 -7.66
CA HIS A 14 -2.60 4.00 -7.94
C HIS A 14 -1.30 3.83 -7.14
N VAL A 15 -0.19 4.19 -7.78
CA VAL A 15 1.10 4.36 -7.12
C VAL A 15 1.47 5.82 -7.26
N SER A 16 2.00 6.39 -6.18
CA SER A 16 2.49 7.75 -6.18
C SER A 16 3.91 7.88 -5.67
N GLN A 17 4.57 8.95 -6.09
CA GLN A 17 5.89 9.34 -5.63
C GLN A 17 5.95 10.86 -5.45
N ARG A 18 6.39 11.32 -4.29
CA ARG A 18 6.68 12.74 -4.04
C ARG A 18 7.71 13.22 -5.05
N ASP A 19 7.43 14.36 -5.68
CA ASP A 19 8.37 15.02 -6.57
C ASP A 19 9.62 15.46 -5.78
N PRO A 20 10.83 15.09 -6.21
CA PRO A 20 12.07 15.45 -5.51
C PRO A 20 12.28 16.97 -5.37
N ASP A 21 11.73 17.76 -6.29
CA ASP A 21 11.79 19.22 -6.26
C ASP A 21 10.68 19.84 -5.37
N GLY A 22 9.86 19.01 -4.73
CA GLY A 22 8.82 19.44 -3.80
C GLY A 22 7.59 20.09 -4.45
N ARG A 23 7.42 19.93 -5.77
CA ARG A 23 6.31 20.57 -6.51
C ARG A 23 4.97 19.88 -6.29
N GLY A 24 4.98 18.60 -5.95
CA GLY A 24 3.78 17.80 -5.80
C GLY A 24 4.05 16.31 -5.78
N VAL A 25 3.20 15.55 -6.47
CA VAL A 25 3.17 14.08 -6.46
C VAL A 25 3.00 13.55 -7.88
N TRP A 26 3.92 12.68 -8.30
CA TRP A 26 3.78 11.85 -9.50
C TRP A 26 2.81 10.71 -9.24
N LEU A 27 1.83 10.50 -10.10
CA LEU A 27 0.74 9.54 -9.95
C LEU A 27 0.49 8.80 -11.26
N LYS A 28 0.19 7.50 -11.16
CA LYS A 28 -0.45 6.76 -12.24
C LYS A 28 -1.77 7.43 -12.63
N THR A 29 -1.94 7.74 -13.91
CA THR A 29 -3.18 8.26 -14.51
C THR A 29 -3.76 7.29 -15.53
N GLY A 30 -5.03 7.48 -15.90
CA GLY A 30 -5.67 6.72 -16.96
C GLY A 30 -6.03 5.26 -16.61
N PRO A 31 -6.66 4.55 -17.56
CA PRO A 31 -7.30 3.27 -17.32
C PRO A 31 -6.37 2.08 -17.64
N ARG A 32 -5.10 2.15 -17.25
CA ARG A 32 -4.15 1.04 -17.45
C ARG A 32 -4.02 0.18 -16.21
N GLY A 33 -3.89 -1.13 -16.37
CA GLY A 33 -3.48 -2.04 -15.32
C GLY A 33 -2.04 -1.77 -14.88
N PHE A 34 -1.67 -2.19 -13.66
CA PHE A 34 -0.29 -2.00 -13.14
C PHE A 34 0.80 -2.66 -14.00
N ASP A 35 0.43 -3.64 -14.80
CA ASP A 35 1.28 -4.36 -15.76
C ASP A 35 1.32 -3.73 -17.16
N GLU A 36 0.51 -2.68 -17.40
CA GLU A 36 0.46 -1.95 -18.67
C GLU A 36 1.02 -0.53 -18.60
N VAL A 37 1.23 0.01 -17.39
CA VAL A 37 1.69 1.40 -17.17
C VAL A 37 3.03 1.66 -17.86
N ALA A 38 3.07 2.73 -18.66
CA ALA A 38 4.26 3.31 -19.24
C ALA A 38 4.50 4.73 -18.67
N ALA A 39 5.61 5.36 -19.08
CA ALA A 39 5.98 6.70 -18.61
C ALA A 39 4.91 7.76 -18.92
N ASP A 40 4.22 7.64 -20.04
CA ASP A 40 3.17 8.58 -20.47
C ASP A 40 1.87 8.44 -19.65
N ASP A 41 1.74 7.37 -18.86
CA ASP A 41 0.60 7.13 -17.96
C ASP A 41 0.88 7.62 -16.53
N VAL A 42 1.87 8.51 -16.37
CA VAL A 42 2.21 9.14 -15.09
C VAL A 42 2.12 10.65 -15.24
N ALA A 43 1.43 11.30 -14.31
CA ALA A 43 1.31 12.76 -14.28
C ALA A 43 1.77 13.33 -12.94
N LEU A 44 2.31 14.54 -12.97
CA LEU A 44 2.62 15.32 -11.78
C LEU A 44 1.42 16.19 -11.44
N VAL A 45 0.95 16.11 -10.21
CA VAL A 45 -0.05 17.04 -9.66
C VAL A 45 0.46 17.75 -8.42
N ASP A 46 0.02 18.99 -8.18
CA ASP A 46 0.23 19.65 -6.90
C ASP A 46 -0.57 18.96 -5.78
N LEU A 47 -0.36 19.38 -4.52
CA LEU A 47 -1.06 18.77 -3.38
C LEU A 47 -2.57 19.04 -3.33
N ASP A 48 -3.06 19.96 -4.17
CA ASP A 48 -4.49 20.26 -4.35
C ASP A 48 -5.09 19.45 -5.52
N GLY A 49 -4.28 18.68 -6.25
CA GLY A 49 -4.69 17.88 -7.41
C GLY A 49 -4.66 18.60 -8.74
N ARG A 50 -4.04 19.78 -8.84
CA ARG A 50 -3.87 20.47 -10.14
C ARG A 50 -2.74 19.82 -10.93
N LEU A 51 -3.02 19.52 -12.20
CA LEU A 51 -2.02 18.98 -13.13
C LEU A 51 -0.90 19.99 -13.38
N LEU A 52 0.35 19.57 -13.14
CA LEU A 52 1.56 20.34 -13.40
C LEU A 52 2.32 19.84 -14.63
N GLU A 53 2.43 18.51 -14.79
CA GLU A 53 3.08 17.85 -15.94
C GLU A 53 2.39 16.54 -16.31
N GLY A 54 2.56 16.10 -17.56
CA GLY A 54 1.98 14.87 -18.08
C GLY A 54 0.61 15.08 -18.72
N SER A 55 -0.14 13.99 -18.86
CA SER A 55 -1.46 14.01 -19.50
C SER A 55 -2.50 13.19 -18.74
N GLY A 56 -3.77 13.52 -18.98
CA GLY A 56 -4.92 12.90 -18.33
C GLY A 56 -5.26 13.54 -16.98
N PRO A 57 -6.52 13.40 -16.52
CA PRO A 57 -6.91 13.84 -15.20
C PRO A 57 -6.25 12.95 -14.13
N PRO A 58 -5.94 13.49 -12.93
CA PRO A 58 -5.56 12.65 -11.80
C PRO A 58 -6.69 11.68 -11.44
N PRO A 59 -6.35 10.54 -10.79
CA PRO A 59 -7.38 9.67 -10.24
C PRO A 59 -8.24 10.43 -9.23
N ARG A 60 -9.54 10.11 -9.14
CA ARG A 60 -10.46 10.80 -8.21
C ARG A 60 -9.99 10.69 -6.75
N GLU A 61 -9.24 9.64 -6.45
CA GLU A 61 -8.69 9.37 -5.13
C GLU A 61 -7.25 9.87 -4.94
N TYR A 62 -6.80 10.84 -5.74
CA TYR A 62 -5.54 11.54 -5.47
C TYR A 62 -5.42 12.08 -4.02
N PRO A 63 -6.51 12.45 -3.29
CA PRO A 63 -6.40 12.87 -1.90
C PRO A 63 -5.81 11.81 -0.96
N LEU A 64 -5.99 10.50 -1.24
CA LEU A 64 -5.30 9.44 -0.49
C LEU A 64 -3.79 9.64 -0.51
N HIS A 65 -3.25 10.08 -1.64
CA HIS A 65 -1.83 10.24 -1.83
C HIS A 65 -1.34 11.58 -1.32
N THR A 66 -2.03 12.68 -1.67
CA THR A 66 -1.58 14.03 -1.30
C THR A 66 -1.69 14.26 0.20
N GLU A 67 -2.77 13.82 0.86
CA GLU A 67 -2.94 14.01 2.31
C GLU A 67 -2.00 13.13 3.13
N VAL A 68 -1.81 11.86 2.75
CA VAL A 68 -0.85 10.97 3.41
C VAL A 68 0.58 11.51 3.27
N LEU A 69 0.98 11.96 2.08
CA LEU A 69 2.29 12.59 1.87
C LEU A 69 2.40 13.96 2.54
N ARG A 70 1.31 14.70 2.74
CA ARG A 70 1.31 15.97 3.47
C ARG A 70 1.51 15.73 4.97
N ALA A 71 0.87 14.71 5.53
CA ALA A 71 0.97 14.37 6.95
C ALA A 71 2.31 13.70 7.32
N ARG A 72 2.88 12.89 6.41
CA ARG A 72 4.09 12.09 6.66
C ARG A 72 5.26 12.55 5.80
N GLY A 73 6.15 13.36 6.40
CA GLY A 73 7.37 13.84 5.74
C GLY A 73 8.48 12.81 5.58
N ASP A 74 8.40 11.67 6.30
CA ASP A 74 9.37 10.58 6.27
C ASP A 74 9.14 9.58 5.12
N ILE A 75 7.98 9.64 4.47
CA ILE A 75 7.64 8.81 3.31
C ILE A 75 7.61 9.64 2.03
N ASN A 76 7.90 8.96 0.91
CA ASN A 76 7.86 9.56 -0.41
C ASN A 76 6.99 8.79 -1.40
N SER A 77 6.42 7.65 -1.02
CA SER A 77 5.56 6.88 -1.92
C SER A 77 4.38 6.26 -1.18
N VAL A 78 3.24 6.26 -1.85
CA VAL A 78 1.98 5.66 -1.39
C VAL A 78 1.45 4.75 -2.49
N VAL A 79 1.07 3.54 -2.13
CA VAL A 79 0.39 2.57 -2.97
C VAL A 79 -1.02 2.39 -2.45
N HIS A 80 -2.00 2.61 -3.31
CA HIS A 80 -3.40 2.23 -3.10
C HIS A 80 -3.77 1.13 -4.09
N CYS A 81 -4.29 0.01 -3.60
CA CYS A 81 -4.63 -1.14 -4.43
C CYS A 81 -5.62 -2.08 -3.73
N HIS A 82 -6.05 -3.15 -4.40
CA HIS A 82 -7.19 -3.98 -4.02
C HIS A 82 -6.85 -5.48 -3.87
N PRO A 83 -5.83 -5.85 -3.09
CA PRO A 83 -5.38 -7.24 -3.05
C PRO A 83 -6.36 -8.12 -2.24
N PRO A 84 -6.72 -9.32 -2.75
CA PRO A 84 -7.92 -10.04 -2.32
C PRO A 84 -7.86 -10.56 -0.88
N TYR A 85 -6.71 -11.06 -0.41
CA TYR A 85 -6.61 -11.60 0.95
C TYR A 85 -6.59 -10.50 2.01
N SER A 86 -6.04 -9.33 1.69
CA SER A 86 -6.09 -8.15 2.57
C SER A 86 -7.50 -7.63 2.72
N ILE A 87 -8.26 -7.53 1.62
CA ILE A 87 -9.68 -7.17 1.66
C ILE A 87 -10.47 -8.23 2.46
N ALA A 88 -10.23 -9.52 2.19
CA ALA A 88 -10.91 -10.60 2.90
C ALA A 88 -10.64 -10.56 4.40
N LEU A 89 -9.37 -10.43 4.82
CA LEU A 89 -9.02 -10.31 6.24
C LEU A 89 -9.65 -9.07 6.86
N ALA A 90 -9.55 -7.91 6.20
CA ALA A 90 -10.13 -6.66 6.68
C ALA A 90 -11.64 -6.80 6.92
N ALA A 91 -12.36 -7.47 6.03
CA ALA A 91 -13.81 -7.69 6.14
C ALA A 91 -14.22 -8.55 7.35
N THR A 92 -13.31 -9.36 7.92
CA THR A 92 -13.61 -10.19 9.11
C THR A 92 -13.62 -9.42 10.43
N GLY A 93 -13.06 -8.21 10.48
CA GLY A 93 -12.80 -7.49 11.72
C GLY A 93 -11.56 -7.96 12.49
N ALA A 94 -10.90 -9.05 12.06
CA ALA A 94 -9.67 -9.51 12.70
C ALA A 94 -8.50 -8.55 12.41
N PRO A 95 -7.59 -8.34 13.38
CA PRO A 95 -6.34 -7.64 13.12
C PRO A 95 -5.37 -8.53 12.33
N LEU A 96 -4.37 -7.94 11.67
CA LEU A 96 -3.23 -8.70 11.16
C LEU A 96 -2.27 -9.04 12.31
N TYR A 97 -2.01 -10.33 12.51
CA TYR A 97 -1.02 -10.81 13.46
C TYR A 97 0.34 -11.00 12.75
N ALA A 98 1.38 -10.40 13.31
CA ALA A 98 2.74 -10.62 12.83
C ALA A 98 3.29 -11.94 13.37
N PHE A 99 2.77 -13.09 12.91
CA PHE A 99 3.17 -14.43 13.40
C PHE A 99 4.23 -15.12 12.53
N SER A 100 4.67 -14.50 11.43
CA SER A 100 5.70 -15.03 10.53
C SER A 100 6.69 -13.95 10.10
N ASN A 101 7.87 -14.35 9.57
CA ASN A 101 8.86 -13.39 9.06
C ASN A 101 8.29 -12.45 8.00
N GLY A 102 7.41 -12.96 7.11
CA GLY A 102 6.75 -12.17 6.08
C GLY A 102 5.74 -11.15 6.62
N ALA A 103 5.17 -11.42 7.81
CA ALA A 103 4.31 -10.48 8.52
C ALA A 103 5.08 -9.55 9.47
N GLY A 104 6.39 -9.78 9.63
CA GLY A 104 7.29 -8.99 10.48
C GLY A 104 7.27 -7.47 10.24
N PRO A 105 7.22 -6.97 8.99
CA PRO A 105 7.09 -5.54 8.72
C PRO A 105 5.86 -4.86 9.36
N PHE A 106 4.87 -5.65 9.77
CA PHE A 106 3.60 -5.20 10.35
C PHE A 106 3.49 -5.54 11.84
N ALA A 107 4.60 -5.79 12.54
CA ALA A 107 4.59 -6.08 13.97
C ALA A 107 4.02 -4.94 14.84
N GLY A 108 4.11 -3.69 14.36
CA GLY A 108 3.46 -2.53 14.96
C GLY A 108 1.94 -2.46 14.73
N GLY A 109 1.38 -3.40 13.97
CA GLY A 109 -0.03 -3.45 13.59
C GLY A 109 -0.31 -2.80 12.24
N VAL A 110 -1.50 -3.09 11.72
CA VAL A 110 -2.09 -2.46 10.53
C VAL A 110 -3.42 -1.87 10.97
N PRO A 111 -3.54 -0.54 11.09
CA PRO A 111 -4.79 0.12 11.46
C PRO A 111 -5.91 -0.18 10.46
N ARG A 112 -7.13 0.19 10.85
CA ARG A 112 -8.35 -0.07 10.09
C ARG A 112 -9.14 1.23 9.99
N PHE A 113 -9.31 1.71 8.76
CA PHE A 113 -10.20 2.81 8.46
C PHE A 113 -11.59 2.25 8.12
N GLU A 114 -12.55 2.50 9.00
CA GLU A 114 -13.90 1.90 8.96
C GLU A 114 -15.00 2.90 8.58
N GLU A 115 -14.64 4.16 8.30
CA GLU A 115 -15.64 5.14 7.83
C GLU A 115 -16.26 4.69 6.50
N PRO A 116 -17.56 4.97 6.26
CA PRO A 116 -18.25 4.55 5.05
C PRO A 116 -17.71 5.34 3.85
N ALA A 117 -16.60 4.89 3.30
CA ALA A 117 -16.00 5.47 2.12
C ALA A 117 -16.26 4.55 0.94
N GLY A 118 -17.16 4.97 0.04
CA GLY A 118 -17.16 4.45 -1.32
C GLY A 118 -15.82 4.75 -1.97
N LEU A 119 -15.50 6.04 -2.12
CA LEU A 119 -14.20 6.53 -2.62
C LEU A 119 -13.69 7.65 -1.70
N VAL A 120 -12.37 7.81 -1.62
CA VAL A 120 -11.71 8.86 -0.83
C VAL A 120 -11.34 10.03 -1.74
N GLU A 121 -12.29 10.94 -1.94
CA GLU A 121 -12.24 11.93 -3.04
C GLU A 121 -12.13 13.38 -2.57
N THR A 122 -12.07 13.59 -1.27
CA THR A 122 -11.93 14.91 -0.67
C THR A 122 -10.70 14.97 0.22
N ALA A 123 -10.17 16.18 0.41
CA ALA A 123 -9.04 16.42 1.30
C ALA A 123 -9.39 16.02 2.75
N GLU A 124 -10.63 16.22 3.19
CA GLU A 124 -11.08 15.84 4.53
C GLU A 124 -11.04 14.32 4.74
N LEU A 125 -11.53 13.54 3.77
CA LEU A 125 -11.45 12.08 3.84
C LEU A 125 -10.01 11.57 3.71
N GLY A 126 -9.19 12.19 2.84
CA GLY A 126 -7.77 11.87 2.73
C GLY A 126 -7.00 12.16 4.02
N ALA A 127 -7.32 13.26 4.71
CA ALA A 127 -6.74 13.61 6.00
C ALA A 127 -7.17 12.63 7.09
N ALA A 128 -8.45 12.21 7.12
CA ALA A 128 -8.92 11.17 8.04
C ALA A 128 -8.20 9.82 7.81
N VAL A 129 -7.93 9.47 6.55
CA VAL A 129 -7.11 8.31 6.19
C VAL A 129 -5.68 8.46 6.69
N ALA A 130 -5.06 9.62 6.51
CA ALA A 130 -3.71 9.90 6.98
C ALA A 130 -3.60 9.82 8.52
N ASP A 131 -4.58 10.39 9.23
CA ASP A 131 -4.69 10.31 10.68
C ASP A 131 -4.85 8.86 11.17
N CYS A 132 -5.68 8.06 10.48
CA CYS A 132 -5.88 6.65 10.81
C CYS A 132 -4.62 5.80 10.53
N LEU A 133 -3.89 6.10 9.45
CA LEU A 133 -2.61 5.46 9.15
C LEU A 133 -1.58 5.73 10.26
N GLY A 134 -1.54 6.95 10.79
CA GLY A 134 -0.58 7.36 11.82
C GLY A 134 0.86 7.06 11.37
N ASP A 135 1.63 6.35 12.21
CA ASP A 135 3.00 5.94 11.91
C ASP A 135 3.12 4.56 11.21
N ALA A 136 2.00 3.88 10.95
CA ALA A 136 2.00 2.55 10.36
C ALA A 136 2.49 2.55 8.91
N ARG A 137 2.96 1.38 8.44
CA ARG A 137 3.40 1.16 7.05
C ARG A 137 2.27 0.77 6.11
N GLY A 138 1.16 0.30 6.66
CA GLY A 138 -0.02 -0.06 5.89
C GLY A 138 -1.29 0.19 6.68
N LEU A 139 -2.40 0.32 5.95
CA LEU A 139 -3.72 0.58 6.49
C LEU A 139 -4.74 -0.24 5.69
N PHE A 140 -5.68 -0.86 6.38
CA PHE A 140 -6.87 -1.43 5.75
C PHE A 140 -7.91 -0.34 5.53
N LEU A 141 -8.34 -0.16 4.28
CA LEU A 141 -9.56 0.57 3.95
C LEU A 141 -10.69 -0.48 3.90
N VAL A 142 -11.42 -0.62 5.01
CA VAL A 142 -12.32 -1.76 5.21
C VAL A 142 -13.45 -1.75 4.17
N GLY A 143 -13.60 -2.85 3.44
CA GLY A 143 -14.58 -2.96 2.35
C GLY A 143 -14.15 -2.31 1.02
N HIS A 144 -12.91 -1.81 0.95
CA HIS A 144 -12.39 -1.10 -0.22
C HIS A 144 -11.05 -1.68 -0.69
N GLY A 145 -9.98 -1.57 0.11
CA GLY A 145 -8.62 -1.91 -0.33
C GLY A 145 -7.58 -1.70 0.75
N ILE A 146 -6.35 -1.39 0.33
CA ILE A 146 -5.25 -1.04 1.24
C ILE A 146 -4.59 0.27 0.87
N ILE A 147 -3.91 0.86 1.86
CA ILE A 147 -2.83 1.81 1.66
C ILE A 147 -1.54 1.15 2.15
N ALA A 148 -0.46 1.30 1.40
CA ALA A 148 0.89 0.91 1.78
C ALA A 148 1.87 2.05 1.48
N VAL A 149 2.75 2.36 2.43
CA VAL A 149 3.67 3.51 2.31
C VAL A 149 5.13 3.10 2.39
N GLY A 150 6.00 3.98 1.90
CA GLY A 150 7.45 3.79 1.97
C GLY A 150 8.22 5.07 1.70
N SER A 151 9.49 5.06 2.14
CA SER A 151 10.51 6.06 1.85
C SER A 151 10.82 6.21 0.34
N SER A 152 10.40 5.23 -0.47
CA SER A 152 10.57 5.18 -1.93
C SER A 152 9.46 4.31 -2.56
N VAL A 153 9.28 4.38 -3.88
CA VAL A 153 8.41 3.45 -4.63
C VAL A 153 8.74 1.99 -4.32
N SER A 154 10.04 1.65 -4.28
CA SER A 154 10.49 0.28 -4.01
C SER A 154 10.01 -0.24 -2.67
N THR A 155 10.11 0.58 -1.62
CA THR A 155 9.67 0.19 -0.28
C THR A 155 8.14 0.17 -0.18
N ALA A 156 7.42 1.12 -0.77
CA ALA A 156 5.95 1.14 -0.74
C ALA A 156 5.32 -0.05 -1.48
N VAL A 157 5.81 -0.37 -2.69
CA VAL A 157 5.36 -1.53 -3.48
C VAL A 157 5.65 -2.84 -2.75
N THR A 158 6.84 -2.96 -2.15
CA THR A 158 7.19 -4.16 -1.39
C THR A 158 6.33 -4.29 -0.13
N THR A 159 6.03 -3.18 0.56
CA THR A 159 5.10 -3.17 1.69
C THR A 159 3.73 -3.71 1.26
N ALA A 160 3.17 -3.26 0.13
CA ALA A 160 1.89 -3.77 -0.37
C ALA A 160 1.92 -5.29 -0.61
N ILE A 161 2.96 -5.78 -1.30
CA ILE A 161 3.12 -7.21 -1.61
C ILE A 161 3.28 -8.07 -0.35
N LEU A 162 4.03 -7.59 0.63
CA LEU A 162 4.21 -8.31 1.88
C LEU A 162 2.97 -8.27 2.75
N LEU A 163 2.22 -7.17 2.74
CA LEU A 163 0.93 -7.07 3.44
C LEU A 163 -0.02 -8.14 2.91
N GLU A 164 -0.15 -8.24 1.60
CA GLU A 164 -1.02 -9.24 0.99
C GLU A 164 -0.59 -10.68 1.31
N ARG A 165 0.72 -10.95 1.26
CA ARG A 165 1.24 -12.28 1.61
C ARG A 165 1.01 -12.62 3.09
N ALA A 166 1.13 -11.64 3.98
CA ALA A 166 0.85 -11.80 5.41
C ALA A 166 -0.64 -12.08 5.65
N CYS A 167 -1.53 -11.30 5.02
CA CYS A 167 -2.98 -11.50 5.08
C CYS A 167 -3.37 -12.89 4.53
N ARG A 168 -2.81 -13.28 3.39
CA ARG A 168 -3.03 -14.61 2.81
C ARG A 168 -2.67 -15.73 3.77
N LEU A 169 -1.49 -15.63 4.40
CA LEU A 169 -1.07 -16.65 5.37
C LEU A 169 -2.00 -16.70 6.58
N GLN A 170 -2.50 -15.56 7.06
CA GLN A 170 -3.45 -15.53 8.17
C GLN A 170 -4.81 -16.13 7.81
N VAL A 171 -5.32 -15.84 6.61
CA VAL A 171 -6.57 -16.44 6.10
C VAL A 171 -6.43 -17.96 5.98
N LEU A 172 -5.28 -18.45 5.49
CA LEU A 172 -4.97 -19.88 5.44
C LEU A 172 -4.81 -20.49 6.85
N ALA A 173 -4.21 -19.75 7.79
CA ALA A 173 -4.11 -20.22 9.18
C ALA A 173 -5.52 -20.34 9.81
N ALA A 174 -6.42 -19.40 9.55
CA ALA A 174 -7.79 -19.44 10.03
C ALA A 174 -8.55 -20.70 9.56
N SER A 175 -8.35 -21.13 8.30
CA SER A 175 -8.96 -22.37 7.80
C SER A 175 -8.29 -23.64 8.34
N ALA A 176 -7.04 -23.54 8.83
CA ALA A 176 -6.28 -24.63 9.43
C ALA A 176 -6.38 -24.70 10.98
N GLY A 177 -7.29 -23.95 11.60
CA GLY A 177 -7.53 -23.97 13.05
C GLY A 177 -7.12 -22.69 13.80
N GLY A 178 -6.69 -21.65 13.09
CA GLY A 178 -6.35 -20.35 13.64
C GLY A 178 -4.86 -20.15 13.94
N VAL A 179 -4.52 -18.91 14.28
CA VAL A 179 -3.18 -18.56 14.78
C VAL A 179 -3.17 -18.77 16.28
N ASP A 180 -2.20 -19.55 16.78
CA ASP A 180 -1.96 -19.73 18.22
C ASP A 180 -1.94 -18.36 18.94
N PRO A 181 -2.80 -18.13 19.96
CA PRO A 181 -2.80 -16.90 20.73
C PRO A 181 -1.43 -16.47 21.27
N ALA A 182 -0.52 -17.41 21.55
CA ALA A 182 0.85 -17.12 21.97
C ALA A 182 1.68 -16.40 20.89
N LEU A 183 1.22 -16.41 19.63
CA LEU A 183 1.86 -15.76 18.48
C LEU A 183 1.23 -14.42 18.10
N HIS A 184 0.13 -14.00 18.73
CA HIS A 184 -0.56 -12.74 18.42
C HIS A 184 0.31 -11.50 18.75
N HIS A 185 1.22 -11.65 19.71
CA HIS A 185 2.14 -10.60 20.15
C HIS A 185 3.60 -11.07 20.00
N PRO A 186 4.26 -10.82 18.85
CA PRO A 186 5.59 -11.35 18.58
C PRO A 186 6.71 -10.69 19.41
N GLY A 187 6.43 -9.58 20.11
CA GLY A 187 7.44 -8.79 20.78
C GLY A 187 8.53 -8.36 19.80
N LYS A 188 9.78 -8.72 20.07
CA LYS A 188 10.93 -8.41 19.21
C LYS A 188 11.30 -9.51 18.20
N ARG A 189 10.50 -10.58 18.09
CA ARG A 189 10.83 -11.76 17.27
C ARG A 189 11.14 -11.41 15.81
N TYR A 190 10.44 -10.41 15.27
CA TYR A 190 10.53 -10.02 13.87
C TYR A 190 11.16 -8.64 13.64
N ALA A 191 11.86 -8.07 14.64
CA ALA A 191 12.49 -6.75 14.54
C ALA A 191 13.45 -6.61 13.36
N HIS A 192 14.10 -7.70 12.93
CA HIS A 192 14.98 -7.72 11.76
C HIS A 192 14.24 -7.48 10.43
N ALA A 193 12.95 -7.81 10.37
CA ALA A 193 12.08 -7.68 9.20
C ALA A 193 11.36 -6.32 9.13
N GLU A 194 11.47 -5.48 10.17
CA GLU A 194 10.87 -4.14 10.22
C GLU A 194 11.73 -3.07 9.50
N SER A 195 12.95 -3.42 9.09
CA SER A 195 13.87 -2.50 8.44
C SER A 195 13.62 -2.34 6.95
N ASP A 196 13.87 -1.15 6.40
CA ASP A 196 13.83 -0.90 4.95
C ASP A 196 14.81 -1.80 4.19
N GLY A 197 15.92 -2.21 4.80
CA GLY A 197 16.84 -3.18 4.21
C GLY A 197 16.22 -4.56 3.94
N TYR A 198 15.23 -4.98 4.74
CA TYR A 198 14.46 -6.20 4.46
C TYR A 198 13.55 -6.03 3.23
N LEU A 199 12.89 -4.86 3.12
CA LEU A 199 12.05 -4.52 1.97
C LEU A 199 12.88 -4.43 0.69
N LEU A 200 14.02 -3.75 0.71
CA LEU A 200 14.86 -3.57 -0.47
C LEU A 200 15.43 -4.89 -1.01
N ARG A 201 15.83 -5.83 -0.15
CA ARG A 201 16.23 -7.18 -0.63
C ARG A 201 15.09 -7.93 -1.28
N THR A 202 13.86 -7.73 -0.80
CA THR A 202 12.66 -8.32 -1.40
C THR A 202 12.37 -7.65 -2.74
N TRP A 203 12.48 -6.33 -2.83
CA TRP A 203 12.38 -5.57 -4.08
C TRP A 203 13.35 -6.10 -5.14
N ASP A 204 14.63 -6.27 -4.81
CA ASP A 204 15.64 -6.76 -5.76
C ASP A 204 15.25 -8.14 -6.33
N TYR A 205 14.67 -9.01 -5.50
CA TYR A 205 14.13 -10.29 -5.95
C TYR A 205 12.92 -10.12 -6.89
N LEU A 206 11.99 -9.24 -6.55
CA LEU A 206 10.79 -9.00 -7.35
C LEU A 206 11.12 -8.41 -8.73
N VAL A 207 12.10 -7.51 -8.80
CA VAL A 207 12.62 -6.95 -10.07
C VAL A 207 13.13 -8.08 -10.97
N ARG A 208 14.04 -8.92 -10.47
CA ARG A 208 14.58 -10.06 -11.24
C ARG A 208 13.48 -11.01 -11.74
N ARG A 209 12.41 -11.18 -10.97
CA ARG A 209 11.29 -12.05 -11.35
C ARG A 209 10.49 -11.46 -12.53
N VAL A 210 10.25 -10.15 -12.54
CA VAL A 210 9.57 -9.48 -13.66
C VAL A 210 10.43 -9.54 -14.91
N ASP A 211 11.74 -9.26 -14.80
CA ASP A 211 12.66 -9.32 -15.93
C ASP A 211 12.77 -10.72 -16.54
N SER A 212 12.62 -11.78 -15.73
CA SER A 212 12.62 -13.18 -16.20
C SER A 212 11.31 -13.62 -16.86
N SER A 213 10.24 -12.82 -16.72
CA SER A 213 8.89 -13.13 -17.23
C SER A 213 8.54 -12.31 -18.49
N ALA A 214 9.40 -11.36 -18.87
CA ALA A 214 9.29 -10.52 -20.07
C ALA A 214 10.09 -11.12 -21.24
#